data_AF-A0A662V0Z2-F1
#
_entry.id   AF-A0A662V0Z2-F1
#
_cell.length_a   1.000
_cell.length_b   1.000
_cell.length_c   1.000
_cell.angle_alpha   90.00
_cell.angle_beta   90.00
_cell.angle_gamma   90.00
#
_symmetry.space_group_name_H-M   'P 1'
#
loop_
_entity.id
_entity.type
_entity.pdbx_description
1 polymer ?
#
loop_
_entity_poly.entity_id
_entity_poly.type
_entity_poly.pdbx_seq_one_letter_code
_entity_poly.pdbx_strand_id
1 'polypeptide(L)'
;MDLTILIPIMIAIAPSLIALAVVSGSKLTRWINAILGGSGWLIALLARTPLLFFIQSLDMFPRIFFASLAAGVFEETMRYFVVKYRISRESNFYSIASIGLGWGLTEAIIIYALQVHTASATYGYYWIDFFPAAIKRNIAIVFHLVMTLLASIAVVKSIKLLLFATISIHTLLDLVAVLIATYLNNPWLVEGLIALLTLTTIIPVIAYVREIFPTKRYIGCKQIFTCPKNTI
;
A
#
# COMPACT_ATOMS: atom_id res chain seq x y z
N MET A 1 15.15 -9.09 27.36
CA MET A 1 14.51 -8.87 26.05
C MET A 1 15.54 -9.21 24.98
N ASP A 2 15.22 -10.15 24.09
CA ASP A 2 16.14 -10.52 23.02
C ASP A 2 16.24 -9.37 22.01
N LEU A 3 17.42 -8.73 21.95
CA LEU A 3 17.68 -7.60 21.04
C LEU A 3 17.62 -8.02 19.56
N THR A 4 17.74 -9.33 19.26
CA THR A 4 17.67 -9.82 17.89
C THR A 4 16.28 -9.65 17.26
N ILE A 5 15.24 -9.47 18.07
CA ILE A 5 13.88 -9.13 17.60
C ILE A 5 13.84 -7.80 16.83
N LEU A 6 14.82 -6.92 17.03
CA LEU A 6 14.94 -5.69 16.24
C LEU A 6 15.31 -5.95 14.78
N ILE A 7 15.97 -7.08 14.47
CA ILE A 7 16.39 -7.43 13.10
C ILE A 7 15.21 -7.49 12.13
N PRO A 8 14.17 -8.33 12.34
CA PRO A 8 13.03 -8.39 11.45
C PRO A 8 12.23 -7.08 11.39
N ILE A 9 12.20 -6.29 12.46
CA ILE A 9 11.58 -4.95 12.48
C ILE A 9 12.33 -4.00 11.54
N MET A 10 13.65 -3.96 11.64
CA MET A 10 14.49 -3.11 10.79
C MET A 10 14.39 -3.51 9.32
N ILE A 11 14.29 -4.81 9.02
CA ILE A 11 14.10 -5.31 7.64
C ILE A 11 12.77 -4.85 7.06
N ALA A 12 11.70 -4.84 7.86
CA ALA A 12 10.38 -4.42 7.39
C ALA A 12 10.26 -2.90 7.19
N ILE A 13 10.94 -2.09 8.01
CA ILE A 13 10.77 -0.63 8.05
C ILE A 13 11.85 0.11 7.27
N ALA A 14 13.14 -0.24 7.48
CA ALA A 14 14.25 0.58 7.04
C ALA A 14 14.29 0.81 5.52
N PRO A 15 14.06 -0.18 4.64
CA PRO A 15 14.08 0.04 3.20
C PRO A 15 13.04 1.08 2.75
N SER A 16 11.82 0.99 3.28
CA SER A 16 10.74 1.93 2.95
C SER A 16 11.00 3.32 3.55
N LEU A 17 11.53 3.39 4.76
CA LEU A 17 11.88 4.68 5.38
C LEU A 17 13.00 5.39 4.60
N ILE A 18 14.01 4.65 4.16
CA ILE A 18 15.09 5.17 3.31
C ILE A 18 14.52 5.61 1.95
N ALA A 19 13.70 4.78 1.31
CA ALA A 19 13.05 5.14 0.05
C ALA A 19 12.20 6.41 0.19
N LEU A 20 11.44 6.53 1.28
CA LEU A 20 10.65 7.71 1.58
C LEU A 20 11.51 8.95 1.81
N ALA A 21 12.63 8.80 2.54
CA ALA A 21 13.58 9.89 2.76
C ALA A 21 14.22 10.37 1.45
N VAL A 22 14.60 9.45 0.56
CA VAL A 22 15.15 9.77 -0.77
C VAL A 22 14.11 10.46 -1.67
N VAL A 23 12.87 9.95 -1.72
CA VAL A 23 11.78 10.51 -2.52
C VAL A 23 11.37 11.89 -1.99
N SER A 24 11.29 12.05 -0.67
CA SER A 24 10.83 13.28 -0.03
C SER A 24 11.92 14.35 0.00
N GLY A 25 13.18 13.95 0.17
CA GLY A 25 14.31 14.87 0.33
C GLY A 25 14.05 15.89 1.44
N SER A 26 14.48 17.14 1.23
CA SER A 26 14.26 18.26 2.16
C SER A 26 12.87 18.92 2.03
N LYS A 27 11.99 18.45 1.13
CA LYS A 27 10.72 19.11 0.88
C LYS A 27 9.66 18.68 1.89
N LEU A 28 9.33 19.57 2.84
CA LEU A 28 8.28 19.34 3.84
C LEU A 28 6.94 18.91 3.23
N THR A 29 6.57 19.46 2.07
CA THR A 29 5.32 19.13 1.38
C THR A 29 5.19 17.65 0.99
N ARG A 30 6.33 16.94 0.81
CA ARG A 30 6.38 15.51 0.49
C ARG A 30 6.32 14.64 1.75
N TRP A 31 6.91 15.09 2.85
CA TRP A 31 6.73 14.46 4.16
C TRP A 31 5.27 14.54 4.64
N ILE A 32 4.63 15.69 4.46
CA ILE A 32 3.19 15.87 4.74
C ILE A 32 2.35 14.90 3.89
N ASN A 33 2.75 14.64 2.63
CA ASN A 33 2.07 13.66 1.78
C ASN A 33 2.18 12.24 2.32
N ALA A 34 3.34 11.86 2.85
CA ALA A 34 3.52 10.55 3.44
C ALA A 34 2.63 10.39 4.68
N ILE A 35 2.57 11.41 5.53
CA ILE A 35 1.67 11.45 6.69
C ILE A 35 0.20 11.37 6.23
N LEU A 36 -0.17 12.08 5.17
CA LEU A 36 -1.52 12.02 4.59
C LEU A 36 -1.85 10.62 4.07
N GLY A 37 -0.91 9.95 3.39
CA GLY A 37 -1.06 8.57 2.93
C GLY A 37 -1.24 7.59 4.09
N GLY A 38 -0.39 7.68 5.10
CA GLY A 38 -0.49 6.88 6.32
C GLY A 38 -1.79 7.10 7.09
N SER A 39 -2.20 8.35 7.23
CA SER A 39 -3.48 8.71 7.86
C SER A 39 -4.67 8.18 7.06
N GLY A 40 -4.59 8.23 5.72
CA GLY A 40 -5.60 7.66 4.83
C GLY A 40 -5.77 6.15 5.03
N TRP A 41 -4.66 5.41 5.11
CA TRP A 41 -4.71 3.98 5.43
C TRP A 41 -5.33 3.72 6.81
N LEU A 42 -4.93 4.47 7.83
CA LEU A 42 -5.47 4.30 9.19
C LEU A 42 -6.98 4.58 9.24
N ILE A 43 -7.44 5.63 8.56
CA ILE A 43 -8.87 5.95 8.43
C ILE A 43 -9.60 4.81 7.72
N ALA A 44 -9.04 4.26 6.64
CA ALA A 44 -9.64 3.13 5.93
C ALA A 44 -9.74 1.89 6.83
N LEU A 45 -8.70 1.60 7.62
CA LEU A 45 -8.71 0.52 8.61
C LEU A 45 -9.84 0.73 9.63
N LEU A 46 -9.89 1.90 10.27
CA LEU A 46 -10.90 2.23 11.29
C LEU A 46 -12.33 2.22 10.73
N ALA A 47 -12.52 2.68 9.49
CA ALA A 47 -13.83 2.63 8.84
C ALA A 47 -14.28 1.19 8.53
N ARG A 48 -13.32 0.29 8.30
CA ARG A 48 -13.58 -1.13 8.00
C ARG A 48 -13.80 -1.99 9.25
N THR A 49 -13.25 -1.62 10.42
CA THR A 49 -13.32 -2.48 11.63
C THR A 49 -14.73 -2.85 12.08
N PRO A 50 -15.78 -2.01 12.00
CA PRO A 50 -17.13 -2.42 12.36
C PRO A 50 -17.62 -3.57 11.47
N LEU A 51 -17.34 -3.49 10.16
CA LEU A 51 -17.69 -4.55 9.21
C LEU A 51 -16.95 -5.86 9.53
N LEU A 52 -15.65 -5.78 9.86
CA LEU A 52 -14.87 -6.96 10.26
C LEU A 52 -15.44 -7.64 11.51
N PHE A 53 -15.93 -6.85 12.48
CA PHE A 53 -16.59 -7.37 13.67
C PHE A 53 -17.91 -8.10 13.33
N PHE A 54 -18.71 -7.60 12.39
CA PHE A 54 -19.93 -8.29 11.98
C PHE A 54 -19.66 -9.62 11.25
N ILE A 55 -18.66 -9.65 10.36
CA ILE A 55 -18.35 -10.86 9.57
C ILE A 55 -17.52 -11.90 10.31
N GLN A 56 -17.04 -11.63 11.53
CA GLN A 56 -16.18 -12.56 12.27
C GLN A 56 -16.86 -13.91 12.58
N SER A 57 -18.19 -13.87 12.72
CA SER A 57 -19.05 -15.03 13.00
C SER A 57 -19.33 -15.91 11.79
N LEU A 58 -18.98 -15.45 10.58
CA LEU A 58 -19.14 -16.24 9.36
C LEU A 58 -18.12 -17.37 9.30
N ASP A 59 -18.48 -18.41 8.56
CA ASP A 59 -17.58 -19.49 8.18
C ASP A 59 -16.34 -18.96 7.42
N MET A 60 -15.29 -19.78 7.41
CA MET A 60 -13.97 -19.39 6.89
C MET A 60 -14.03 -18.75 5.50
N PHE A 61 -14.68 -19.38 4.52
CA PHE A 61 -14.68 -18.87 3.14
C PHE A 61 -15.42 -17.54 2.96
N PRO A 62 -16.69 -17.38 3.40
CA PRO A 62 -17.35 -16.08 3.37
C PRO A 62 -16.57 -15.01 4.13
N ARG A 63 -16.03 -15.35 5.31
CA ARG A 63 -15.26 -14.39 6.13
C ARG A 63 -14.03 -13.88 5.39
N ILE A 64 -13.23 -14.77 4.78
CA ILE A 64 -12.05 -14.38 4.00
C ILE A 64 -12.48 -13.51 2.82
N PHE A 65 -13.48 -13.93 2.05
CA PHE A 65 -13.95 -13.19 0.88
C PHE A 65 -14.40 -11.76 1.26
N PHE A 66 -15.26 -11.62 2.27
CA PHE A 66 -15.76 -10.31 2.69
C PHE A 66 -14.67 -9.45 3.35
N ALA A 67 -13.73 -10.04 4.09
CA ALA A 67 -12.61 -9.30 4.67
C ALA A 67 -11.67 -8.73 3.59
N SER A 68 -11.35 -9.53 2.57
CA SER A 68 -10.52 -9.12 1.43
C SER A 68 -11.24 -8.08 0.55
N LEU A 69 -12.54 -8.27 0.30
CA LEU A 69 -13.35 -7.27 -0.43
C LEU A 69 -13.42 -5.95 0.33
N ALA A 70 -13.59 -6.02 1.65
CA ALA A 70 -13.59 -4.83 2.49
C ALA A 70 -12.21 -4.13 2.47
N ALA A 71 -11.10 -4.87 2.41
CA ALA A 71 -9.76 -4.29 2.20
C ALA A 71 -9.73 -3.45 0.92
N GLY A 72 -10.07 -4.07 -0.21
CA GLY A 72 -10.04 -3.42 -1.51
C GLY A 72 -10.98 -2.21 -1.57
N VAL A 73 -12.21 -2.32 -1.07
CA VAL A 73 -13.19 -1.23 -1.12
C VAL A 73 -12.76 -0.06 -0.24
N PHE A 74 -12.47 -0.29 1.05
CA PHE A 74 -12.20 0.81 1.98
C PHE A 74 -10.84 1.46 1.69
N GLU A 75 -9.80 0.67 1.46
CA GLU A 75 -8.46 1.22 1.23
C GLU A 75 -8.36 1.95 -0.11
N GLU A 76 -8.85 1.36 -1.20
CA GLU A 76 -8.70 1.99 -2.52
C GLU A 76 -9.65 3.18 -2.70
N THR A 77 -10.84 3.16 -2.07
CA THR A 77 -11.72 4.33 -2.05
C THR A 77 -11.08 5.48 -1.28
N MET A 78 -10.53 5.23 -0.10
CA MET A 78 -9.85 6.27 0.68
C MET A 78 -8.60 6.78 -0.06
N ARG A 79 -7.85 5.88 -0.70
CA ARG A 79 -6.68 6.22 -1.54
C ARG A 79 -7.08 7.14 -2.67
N TYR A 80 -8.17 6.82 -3.37
CA TYR A 80 -8.70 7.66 -4.45
C TYR A 80 -8.99 9.09 -3.96
N PHE A 81 -9.65 9.26 -2.82
CA PHE A 81 -9.93 10.59 -2.27
C PHE A 81 -8.68 11.35 -1.85
N VAL A 82 -7.74 10.69 -1.15
CA VAL A 82 -6.45 11.28 -0.76
C VAL A 82 -5.68 11.76 -1.99
N VAL A 83 -5.59 10.92 -3.01
CA VAL A 83 -4.88 11.21 -4.25
C VAL A 83 -5.59 12.32 -5.04
N LYS A 84 -6.93 12.27 -5.15
CA LYS A 84 -7.73 13.32 -5.79
C LYS A 84 -7.52 14.68 -5.13
N TYR A 85 -7.55 14.71 -3.81
CA TYR A 85 -7.28 15.92 -3.03
C TYR A 85 -5.86 16.44 -3.31
N ARG A 86 -4.83 15.60 -3.29
CA ARG A 86 -3.45 16.08 -3.50
C ARG A 86 -3.19 16.50 -4.95
N ILE A 87 -3.62 15.73 -5.95
CA ILE A 87 -3.40 16.04 -7.37
C ILE A 87 -4.04 17.36 -7.76
N SER A 88 -5.19 17.72 -7.17
CA SER A 88 -5.82 19.03 -7.38
C SER A 88 -4.95 20.22 -6.96
N ARG A 89 -3.92 19.98 -6.14
CA ARG A 89 -2.98 20.99 -5.63
C ARG A 89 -1.57 20.83 -6.23
N GLU A 90 -1.10 19.60 -6.41
CA GLU A 90 0.22 19.28 -6.94
C GLU A 90 0.23 17.88 -7.57
N SER A 91 0.47 17.80 -8.88
CA SER A 91 0.44 16.55 -9.67
C SER A 91 1.82 15.92 -9.91
N ASN A 92 2.76 16.09 -8.98
CA ASN A 92 4.14 15.62 -9.13
C ASN A 92 4.30 14.12 -8.74
N PHE A 93 5.08 13.36 -9.50
CA PHE A 93 5.39 11.94 -9.22
C PHE A 93 5.92 11.71 -7.80
N TYR A 94 6.90 12.48 -7.33
CA TYR A 94 7.46 12.34 -5.98
C TYR A 94 6.41 12.60 -4.90
N SER A 95 5.48 13.52 -5.16
CA SER A 95 4.38 13.81 -4.25
C SER A 95 3.40 12.63 -4.15
N ILE A 96 3.07 11.97 -5.26
CA ILE A 96 2.23 10.76 -5.29
C ILE A 96 2.99 9.57 -4.67
N ALA A 97 4.27 9.42 -4.98
CA ALA A 97 5.11 8.36 -4.44
C ALA A 97 5.25 8.46 -2.92
N SER A 98 5.41 9.67 -2.38
CA SER A 98 5.42 9.88 -0.92
C SER A 98 4.10 9.42 -0.26
N ILE A 99 2.94 9.65 -0.89
CA ILE A 99 1.65 9.15 -0.38
C ILE A 99 1.68 7.62 -0.31
N GLY A 100 2.06 6.95 -1.40
CA GLY A 100 2.07 5.49 -1.47
C GLY A 100 3.06 4.83 -0.52
N LEU A 101 4.27 5.39 -0.40
CA LEU A 101 5.27 4.93 0.58
C LEU A 101 4.80 5.17 2.02
N GLY A 102 4.21 6.32 2.32
CA GLY A 102 3.64 6.61 3.64
C GLY A 102 2.49 5.67 4.02
N TRP A 103 1.67 5.29 3.04
CA TRP A 103 0.59 4.31 3.20
C TRP A 103 1.14 2.96 3.66
N GLY A 104 2.03 2.35 2.87
CA GLY A 104 2.59 1.04 3.20
C GLY A 104 3.48 1.05 4.45
N LEU A 105 4.26 2.12 4.66
CA LEU A 105 5.11 2.24 5.85
C LEU A 105 4.28 2.29 7.14
N THR A 106 3.14 3.00 7.12
CA THR A 106 2.24 3.09 8.27
C THR A 106 1.65 1.72 8.61
N GLU A 107 1.20 0.99 7.60
CA GLU A 107 0.74 -0.39 7.77
C GLU A 107 1.84 -1.28 8.38
N ALA A 108 3.06 -1.23 7.83
CA ALA A 108 4.18 -2.02 8.31
C ALA A 108 4.56 -1.69 9.77
N ILE A 109 4.47 -0.42 10.17
CA ILE A 109 4.70 -0.02 11.56
C ILE A 109 3.60 -0.60 12.45
N ILE A 110 2.33 -0.36 12.12
CA ILE A 110 1.20 -0.64 13.01
C ILE A 110 0.86 -2.13 13.08
N ILE A 111 0.74 -2.81 11.93
CA ILE A 111 0.30 -4.21 11.87
C ILE A 111 1.46 -5.18 12.10
N TYR A 112 2.69 -4.78 11.79
CA TYR A 112 3.83 -5.69 11.90
C TYR A 112 4.79 -5.29 13.02
N ALA A 113 5.47 -4.14 12.93
CA ALA A 113 6.55 -3.83 13.87
C ALA A 113 6.11 -3.74 15.33
N LEU A 114 4.94 -3.13 15.60
CA LEU A 114 4.37 -3.10 16.95
C LEU A 114 3.96 -4.49 17.45
N GLN A 115 3.52 -5.38 16.55
CA GLN A 115 3.04 -6.71 16.91
C GLN A 115 4.16 -7.74 17.10
N VAL A 116 5.31 -7.55 16.43
CA VAL A 116 6.47 -8.45 16.58
C VAL A 116 6.93 -8.51 18.05
N HIS A 117 7.00 -7.35 18.72
CA HIS A 117 7.43 -7.28 20.11
C HIS A 117 6.45 -8.01 21.05
N THR A 118 5.14 -7.75 20.90
CA THR A 118 4.10 -8.37 21.71
C THR A 118 4.03 -9.88 21.47
N ALA A 119 4.17 -10.32 20.22
CA ALA A 119 4.14 -11.73 19.86
C ALA A 119 5.35 -12.50 20.41
N SER A 120 6.56 -11.93 20.35
CA SER A 120 7.75 -12.54 20.94
C SER A 120 7.62 -12.65 22.47
N ALA A 121 7.15 -11.59 23.13
CA ALA A 121 6.98 -11.58 24.58
C ALA A 121 5.88 -12.54 25.09
N THR A 122 4.80 -12.71 24.32
CA THR A 122 3.63 -13.49 24.74
C THR A 122 3.72 -14.96 24.35
N TYR A 123 4.20 -15.24 23.13
CA TYR A 123 4.19 -16.59 22.55
C TYR A 123 5.59 -17.23 22.47
N GLY A 124 6.64 -16.50 22.84
CA GLY A 124 8.02 -17.02 22.83
C GLY A 124 8.64 -17.17 21.44
N TYR A 125 8.09 -16.50 20.42
CA TYR A 125 8.67 -16.50 19.07
C TYR A 125 10.04 -15.83 19.03
N TYR A 126 10.92 -16.39 18.19
CA TYR A 126 12.26 -15.89 17.94
C TYR A 126 12.30 -15.02 16.69
N TRP A 127 13.38 -14.25 16.52
CA TRP A 127 13.52 -13.31 15.40
C TRP A 127 13.39 -13.97 14.03
N ILE A 128 13.79 -15.24 13.90
CA ILE A 128 13.74 -15.98 12.63
C ILE A 128 12.30 -16.29 12.19
N ASP A 129 11.37 -16.45 13.14
CA ASP A 129 9.96 -16.75 12.87
C ASP A 129 9.26 -15.57 12.18
N PHE A 130 9.72 -14.35 12.47
CA PHE A 130 9.19 -13.12 11.88
C PHE A 130 9.84 -12.79 10.52
N PHE A 131 10.95 -13.43 10.18
CA PHE A 131 11.76 -13.05 9.02
C PHE A 131 11.01 -13.13 7.67
N PRO A 132 10.20 -14.17 7.37
CA PRO A 132 9.40 -14.20 6.14
C PRO A 132 8.41 -13.02 6.07
N ALA A 133 7.73 -12.74 7.18
CA ALA A 133 6.76 -11.65 7.28
C ALA A 133 7.44 -10.27 7.12
N ALA A 134 8.67 -10.11 7.59
CA ALA A 134 9.46 -8.89 7.36
C ALA A 134 9.67 -8.61 5.86
N ILE A 135 10.00 -9.65 5.08
CA ILE A 135 10.20 -9.54 3.63
C ILE A 135 8.87 -9.20 2.94
N LYS A 136 7.77 -9.86 3.33
CA LYS A 136 6.43 -9.55 2.84
C LYS A 136 6.07 -8.08 2.97
N ARG A 137 6.44 -7.43 4.08
CA ARG A 137 6.11 -6.01 4.30
C ARG A 137 6.71 -5.11 3.22
N ASN A 138 7.94 -5.39 2.77
CA ASN A 138 8.53 -4.64 1.67
C ASN A 138 7.76 -4.83 0.35
N ILE A 139 7.29 -6.05 0.08
CA ILE A 139 6.47 -6.35 -1.11
C ILE A 139 5.12 -5.60 -1.02
N ALA A 140 4.46 -5.64 0.14
CA ALA A 140 3.20 -4.94 0.37
C ALA A 140 3.35 -3.42 0.24
N ILE A 141 4.44 -2.85 0.74
CA ILE A 141 4.76 -1.42 0.58
C ILE A 141 4.88 -1.04 -0.90
N VAL A 142 5.62 -1.85 -1.68
CA VAL A 142 5.75 -1.61 -3.13
C VAL A 142 4.39 -1.73 -3.81
N PHE A 143 3.56 -2.70 -3.40
CA PHE A 143 2.18 -2.82 -3.88
C PHE A 143 1.38 -1.54 -3.60
N HIS A 144 1.36 -1.02 -2.37
CA HIS A 144 0.64 0.22 -2.05
C HIS A 144 1.16 1.44 -2.83
N LEU A 145 2.46 1.52 -3.06
CA LEU A 145 3.04 2.54 -3.95
C LEU A 145 2.43 2.44 -5.35
N VAL A 146 2.41 1.23 -5.92
CA VAL A 146 1.84 0.98 -7.26
C VAL A 146 0.34 1.25 -7.32
N MET A 147 -0.43 0.82 -6.33
CA MET A 147 -1.88 1.10 -6.25
C MET A 147 -2.15 2.60 -6.14
N THR A 148 -1.29 3.35 -5.46
CA THR A 148 -1.36 4.82 -5.39
C THR A 148 -1.10 5.47 -6.74
N LEU A 149 -0.13 4.95 -7.50
CA LEU A 149 0.11 5.41 -8.87
C LEU A 149 -1.07 5.07 -9.78
N LEU A 150 -1.65 3.87 -9.69
CA LEU A 150 -2.83 3.51 -10.48
C LEU A 150 -4.05 4.38 -10.14
N ALA A 151 -4.30 4.63 -8.85
CA ALA A 151 -5.35 5.55 -8.40
C ALA A 151 -5.11 6.98 -8.92
N SER A 152 -3.85 7.43 -9.01
CA SER A 152 -3.53 8.75 -9.58
C SER A 152 -3.91 8.88 -11.04
N ILE A 153 -3.72 7.80 -11.82
CA ILE A 153 -4.14 7.75 -13.22
C ILE A 153 -5.66 7.79 -13.33
N ALA A 154 -6.37 7.03 -12.49
CA ALA A 154 -7.83 7.04 -12.43
C ALA A 154 -8.39 8.46 -12.20
N VAL A 155 -7.74 9.23 -11.31
CA VAL A 155 -8.08 10.64 -11.05
C VAL A 155 -7.76 11.52 -12.26
N VAL A 156 -6.53 11.47 -12.77
CA VAL A 156 -6.06 12.39 -13.83
C VAL A 156 -6.82 12.17 -15.14
N LYS A 157 -7.05 10.90 -15.52
CA LYS A 157 -7.77 10.55 -16.75
C LYS A 157 -9.29 10.56 -16.57
N SER A 158 -9.79 10.73 -15.35
CA SER A 158 -11.22 10.61 -15.01
C SER A 158 -11.85 9.29 -15.44
N ILE A 159 -11.06 8.20 -15.48
CA ILE A 159 -11.52 6.86 -15.86
C ILE A 159 -11.92 6.11 -14.60
N LYS A 160 -13.22 6.14 -14.26
CA LYS A 160 -13.75 5.43 -13.08
C LYS A 160 -13.53 3.92 -13.11
N LEU A 161 -13.40 3.32 -14.30
CA LEU A 161 -13.10 1.90 -14.46
C LEU A 161 -11.76 1.52 -13.78
N LEU A 162 -10.78 2.44 -13.74
CA LEU A 162 -9.51 2.18 -13.07
C LEU A 162 -9.65 2.12 -11.54
N LEU A 163 -10.64 2.79 -10.94
CA LEU A 163 -10.94 2.64 -9.51
C LEU A 163 -11.54 1.26 -9.21
N PHE A 164 -12.42 0.75 -10.07
CA PHE A 164 -12.90 -0.63 -9.93
C PHE A 164 -11.77 -1.64 -10.14
N ALA A 165 -10.84 -1.36 -11.05
CA ALA A 165 -9.65 -2.18 -11.24
C ALA A 165 -8.75 -2.17 -9.99
N THR A 166 -8.51 -1.02 -9.35
CA THR A 166 -7.70 -0.97 -8.12
C THR A 166 -8.34 -1.78 -7.00
N ILE A 167 -9.65 -1.60 -6.78
CA ILE A 167 -10.43 -2.37 -5.78
C ILE A 167 -10.33 -3.88 -6.06
N SER A 168 -10.51 -4.28 -7.32
CA SER A 168 -10.51 -5.69 -7.71
C SER A 168 -9.14 -6.33 -7.54
N ILE A 169 -8.06 -5.65 -7.96
CA ILE A 169 -6.69 -6.15 -7.85
C ILE A 169 -6.30 -6.31 -6.37
N HIS A 170 -6.61 -5.32 -5.53
CA HIS A 170 -6.33 -5.39 -4.09
C HIS A 170 -7.13 -6.54 -3.44
N THR A 171 -8.44 -6.60 -3.70
CA THR A 171 -9.31 -7.67 -3.18
C THR A 171 -8.80 -9.05 -3.56
N LEU A 172 -8.41 -9.25 -4.83
CA LEU A 172 -7.93 -10.54 -5.32
C LEU A 172 -6.58 -10.91 -4.70
N LEU A 173 -5.65 -9.96 -4.58
CA LEU A 173 -4.36 -10.18 -3.95
C LEU A 173 -4.53 -10.63 -2.50
N ASP A 174 -5.36 -9.94 -1.72
CA ASP A 174 -5.64 -10.28 -0.32
C ASP A 174 -6.35 -11.63 -0.19
N LEU A 175 -7.35 -11.88 -1.04
CA LEU A 175 -8.09 -13.14 -1.04
C LEU A 175 -7.15 -14.33 -1.30
N VAL A 176 -6.33 -14.23 -2.35
CA VAL A 176 -5.37 -15.28 -2.70
C VAL A 176 -4.30 -15.41 -1.61
N ALA A 177 -3.79 -14.31 -1.08
CA ALA A 177 -2.79 -14.33 -0.01
C ALA A 177 -3.27 -15.08 1.23
N VAL A 178 -4.50 -14.81 1.68
CA VAL A 178 -5.08 -15.44 2.88
C VAL A 178 -5.43 -16.91 2.61
N LEU A 179 -5.97 -17.24 1.43
CA LEU A 179 -6.25 -18.65 1.07
C LEU A 179 -4.95 -19.47 1.02
N ILE A 180 -3.91 -18.95 0.34
CA ILE A 180 -2.59 -19.59 0.28
C ILE A 180 -2.03 -19.77 1.69
N ALA A 181 -2.09 -18.75 2.55
CA ALA A 181 -1.64 -18.85 3.94
C ALA A 181 -2.43 -19.87 4.78
N THR A 182 -3.72 -20.07 4.47
CA THR A 182 -4.55 -21.02 5.23
C THR A 182 -4.31 -22.47 4.82
N TYR A 183 -4.02 -22.72 3.53
CA TYR A 183 -3.79 -24.07 3.03
C TYR A 183 -2.32 -24.50 3.03
N LEU A 184 -1.39 -23.54 2.95
CA LEU A 184 0.04 -23.81 2.97
C LEU A 184 0.61 -23.47 4.35
N ASN A 185 1.01 -24.50 5.09
CA ASN A 185 1.70 -24.36 6.39
C ASN A 185 3.19 -24.01 6.24
N ASN A 186 3.57 -23.27 5.19
CA ASN A 186 4.95 -22.87 4.95
C ASN A 186 5.00 -21.36 4.65
N PRO A 187 5.44 -20.53 5.61
CA PRO A 187 5.43 -19.07 5.44
C PRO A 187 6.32 -18.63 4.27
N TRP A 188 7.45 -19.29 4.01
CA TRP A 188 8.31 -18.96 2.88
C TRP A 188 7.64 -19.14 1.53
N LEU A 189 6.91 -20.25 1.37
CA LEU A 189 6.18 -20.53 0.14
C LEU A 189 5.02 -19.54 -0.05
N VAL A 190 4.30 -19.24 1.03
CA VAL A 190 3.23 -18.23 1.04
C VAL A 190 3.79 -16.87 0.57
N GLU A 191 4.91 -16.43 1.15
CA GLU A 191 5.49 -15.13 0.79
C GLU A 191 6.06 -15.11 -0.62
N GLY A 192 6.69 -16.19 -1.09
CA GLY A 192 7.19 -16.29 -2.46
C GLY A 192 6.07 -16.21 -3.50
N LEU A 193 4.94 -16.88 -3.25
CA LEU A 193 3.77 -16.84 -4.15
C LEU A 193 3.10 -15.47 -4.16
N ILE A 194 2.96 -14.83 -2.99
CA ILE A 194 2.42 -13.47 -2.90
C ILE A 194 3.34 -12.47 -3.62
N ALA A 195 4.67 -12.62 -3.47
CA ALA A 195 5.64 -11.80 -4.19
C ALA A 195 5.45 -11.90 -5.70
N LEU A 196 5.34 -13.13 -6.22
CA LEU A 196 5.15 -13.38 -7.65
C LEU A 196 3.84 -12.77 -8.15
N LEU A 197 2.72 -12.97 -7.43
CA LEU A 197 1.44 -12.38 -7.79
C LEU A 197 1.50 -10.85 -7.78
N THR A 198 2.16 -10.27 -6.79
CA THR A 198 2.34 -8.82 -6.69
C THR A 198 3.14 -8.29 -7.89
N LEU A 199 4.20 -8.97 -8.33
CA LEU A 199 5.01 -8.56 -9.49
C LEU A 199 4.18 -8.48 -10.78
N THR A 200 3.20 -9.36 -10.98
CA THR A 200 2.31 -9.31 -12.16
C THR A 200 1.48 -8.02 -12.21
N THR A 201 1.21 -7.40 -11.07
CA THR A 201 0.49 -6.11 -10.97
C THR A 201 1.44 -4.91 -11.06
N ILE A 202 2.63 -5.02 -10.47
CA ILE A 202 3.63 -3.94 -10.42
C ILE A 202 4.15 -3.59 -11.81
N ILE A 203 4.55 -4.60 -12.60
CA ILE A 203 5.27 -4.39 -13.86
C ILE A 203 4.42 -3.59 -14.88
N PRO A 204 3.17 -3.96 -15.17
CA PRO A 204 2.35 -3.23 -16.14
C PRO A 204 2.03 -1.80 -15.68
N VAL A 205 1.75 -1.61 -14.39
CA VAL A 205 1.41 -0.28 -13.85
C VAL A 205 2.62 0.65 -13.92
N ILE A 206 3.82 0.19 -13.56
CA ILE A 206 5.03 1.01 -13.68
C ILE A 206 5.30 1.37 -15.14
N ALA A 207 5.15 0.43 -16.07
CA ALA A 207 5.32 0.69 -17.50
C ALA A 207 4.37 1.81 -17.96
N TYR A 208 3.09 1.71 -17.60
CA TYR A 208 2.06 2.67 -17.98
C TYR A 208 2.21 4.04 -17.29
N VAL A 209 2.61 4.09 -16.02
CA VAL A 209 2.84 5.34 -15.27
C VAL A 209 3.97 6.17 -15.87
N ARG A 210 5.04 5.52 -16.36
CA ARG A 210 6.18 6.22 -16.97
C ARG A 210 5.81 6.99 -18.23
N GLU A 211 4.78 6.56 -18.96
CA GLU A 211 4.26 7.26 -20.14
C GLU A 211 3.48 8.53 -19.75
N ILE A 212 2.84 8.54 -18.57
CA ILE A 212 1.95 9.62 -18.14
C ILE A 212 2.69 10.67 -17.30
N PHE A 213 3.64 10.24 -16.46
CA PHE A 213 4.43 11.11 -15.59
C PHE A 213 5.93 11.01 -15.95
N PRO A 214 6.39 11.69 -17.01
CA PRO A 214 7.80 11.63 -17.40
C PRO A 214 8.69 12.18 -16.28
N THR A 215 9.70 11.40 -15.88
CA THR A 215 10.66 11.74 -14.82
C THR A 215 11.73 12.73 -15.26
N LYS A 216 11.80 13.08 -16.56
CA LYS A 216 12.73 14.10 -17.06
C LYS A 216 12.20 15.50 -16.75
N ARG A 217 13.05 16.31 -16.11
CA ARG A 217 12.91 17.77 -16.02
C ARG A 217 12.91 18.29 -17.46
N TYR A 218 11.75 18.64 -18.01
CA TYR A 218 11.68 19.36 -19.27
C TYR A 218 12.37 20.72 -19.08
N ILE A 219 13.64 20.80 -19.47
CA ILE A 219 14.29 22.07 -19.80
C ILE A 219 13.79 22.38 -21.21
N GLY A 220 12.78 23.25 -21.29
CA GLY A 220 12.25 23.75 -22.54
C GLY A 220 10.90 23.14 -22.97
N CYS A 221 9.98 24.06 -23.26
CA CYS A 221 8.70 23.90 -23.95
C CYS A 221 7.46 23.36 -23.19
N LYS A 222 6.59 24.34 -22.88
CA LYS A 222 5.12 24.32 -22.78
C LYS A 222 4.46 23.29 -21.84
N GLN A 223 4.00 23.81 -20.70
CA GLN A 223 2.88 23.28 -19.93
C GLN A 223 1.71 22.87 -20.85
N ILE A 224 1.41 21.57 -20.90
CA ILE A 224 0.07 21.08 -21.23
C ILE A 224 -0.31 20.04 -20.19
N PHE A 225 -0.63 20.53 -19.00
CA PHE A 225 -1.60 19.89 -18.11
C PHE A 225 -2.52 21.00 -17.61
N THR A 226 -3.32 21.55 -18.51
CA THR A 226 -4.52 22.27 -18.10
C THR A 226 -5.49 21.22 -17.57
N CYS A 227 -5.76 21.22 -16.27
CA CYS A 227 -6.99 20.66 -15.73
C CYS A 227 -8.15 21.13 -16.61
N PRO A 228 -9.10 20.26 -17.02
CA PRO A 228 -10.36 20.77 -17.52
C PRO A 228 -10.95 21.63 -16.39
N LYS A 229 -11.02 22.94 -16.61
CA LYS A 229 -11.88 23.80 -15.83
C LYS A 229 -13.28 23.25 -16.03
N ASN A 230 -13.89 22.73 -14.97
CA ASN A 230 -15.32 22.47 -14.95
C ASN A 230 -16.01 23.79 -15.32
N THR A 231 -16.54 23.88 -16.53
CA THR A 231 -17.58 24.83 -16.89
C THR A 231 -18.90 24.27 -16.39
N ILE A 232 -19.39 24.93 -15.33
CA ILE A 232 -20.77 25.01 -14.82
C ILE A 232 -21.36 23.70 -14.29
#